data_AF-A0A916VLR4-F1
#
_entry.id   AF-A0A916VLR4-F1
#
_cell.length_a   1.000
_cell.length_b   1.000
_cell.length_c   1.000
_cell.angle_alpha   90.00
_cell.angle_beta   90.00
_cell.angle_gamma   90.00
#
_symmetry.space_group_name_H-M   'P 1'
#
loop_
_entity.id
_entity.type
_entity.pdbx_description
1 polymer ?
#
loop_
_entity_poly.entity_id
_entity_poly.type
_entity_poly.pdbx_seq_one_letter_code
_entity_poly.pdbx_strand_id
1 'polypeptide(L)' 'MATVSYPKQALKLKDNKIRVPLGNTCKRWFGLDSFLIPMPSNLEFSSLKELRILPRNRFFYWEACL' A
#
# COMPACT_ATOMS: atom_id res chain seq x y z
N MET A 1 -11.73 -13.91 3.92
CA MET A 1 -10.32 -13.46 4.12
C MET A 1 -10.32 -11.94 4.14
N ALA A 2 -9.73 -11.31 5.15
CA ALA A 2 -9.68 -9.85 5.22
C ALA A 2 -8.61 -9.34 4.24
N THR A 3 -9.07 -8.74 3.16
CA THR A 3 -8.26 -8.05 2.16
C THR A 3 -8.45 -6.56 2.38
N VAL A 4 -7.37 -5.78 2.31
CA VAL A 4 -7.46 -4.32 2.35
C VAL A 4 -7.14 -3.77 0.97
N SER A 5 -8.12 -3.12 0.35
CA SER A 5 -7.96 -2.44 -0.94
C SER A 5 -7.76 -0.94 -0.71
N TYR A 6 -6.78 -0.37 -1.40
CA TYR A 6 -6.47 1.06 -1.41
C TYR A 6 -6.63 1.59 -2.84
N PRO A 7 -7.60 2.49 -3.09
CA PRO A 7 -7.72 3.12 -4.38
C PRO A 7 -6.54 4.08 -4.62
N LYS A 8 -6.21 4.33 -5.90
CA LYS A 8 -5.14 5.27 -6.31
C LYS A 8 -5.19 6.62 -5.57
N GLN A 9 -6.38 7.14 -5.28
CA GLN A 9 -6.59 8.42 -4.59
C GLN A 9 -5.99 8.46 -3.17
N ALA A 10 -5.91 7.32 -2.49
CA ALA A 10 -5.36 7.21 -1.14
C ALA A 10 -3.83 7.01 -1.14
N LEU A 11 -3.25 6.66 -2.29
CA LEU A 11 -1.83 6.38 -2.46
C LEU A 11 -1.09 7.66 -2.84
N LYS A 12 0.11 7.84 -2.27
CA LYS A 12 1.00 8.95 -2.64
C LYS A 12 2.35 8.40 -3.06
N LEU A 13 2.91 8.93 -4.14
CA LEU A 13 4.28 8.64 -4.53
C LEU A 13 5.22 9.61 -3.81
N LYS A 14 6.22 9.08 -3.09
CA LYS A 14 7.27 9.87 -2.45
C LYS A 14 8.61 9.17 -2.65
N ASP A 15 9.58 9.83 -3.27
CA ASP A 15 10.94 9.30 -3.49
C ASP A 15 10.96 7.90 -4.14
N ASN A 16 10.22 7.69 -5.24
CA ASN A 16 10.04 6.38 -5.90
C ASN A 16 9.49 5.26 -4.99
N LYS A 17 8.80 5.63 -3.92
CA LYS A 17 8.12 4.69 -3.03
C LYS A 17 6.65 5.06 -2.93
N ILE A 18 5.80 4.05 -2.92
CA ILE A 18 4.36 4.21 -2.70
C ILE A 18 4.13 4.30 -1.20
N ARG A 19 3.63 5.45 -0.74
CA ARG A 19 3.15 5.65 0.62
C ARG A 19 1.72 5.16 0.73
N VAL A 20 1.52 4.13 1.54
CA VAL A 20 0.20 3.56 1.86
C VAL A 20 -0.18 3.95 3.29
N PRO A 21 -1.31 4.64 3.50
CA PRO A 21 -1.77 5.01 4.83
C PRO A 21 -2.36 3.80 5.57
N LEU A 22 -1.98 3.60 6.83
CA LEU A 22 -2.52 2.50 7.66
C LEU A 22 -3.78 2.90 8.44
N GLY A 23 -4.18 4.17 8.35
CA GLY A 23 -5.34 4.73 9.04
C GLY A 23 -5.07 5.08 10.51
N ASN A 24 -6.03 5.77 11.12
CA ASN A 24 -5.89 6.32 12.48
C ASN A 24 -5.81 5.24 13.56
N THR A 25 -6.43 4.08 13.33
CA THR A 25 -6.37 2.95 14.24
C THR A 25 -4.93 2.44 14.32
N CYS A 26 -4.31 2.05 13.21
CA CYS A 26 -2.92 1.57 13.23
C CYS A 26 -1.94 2.60 13.79
N LYS A 27 -2.16 3.90 13.53
CA LYS A 27 -1.38 4.98 14.13
C LYS A 27 -1.49 5.03 15.65
N ARG A 28 -2.69 4.84 16.20
CA ARG A 28 -2.93 4.87 17.65
C ARG A 28 -2.40 3.64 18.38
N TRP A 29 -2.48 2.46 17.75
CA TRP A 29 -2.07 1.20 18.35
C TRP A 29 -0.58 0.89 18.17
N PHE A 30 -0.01 1.19 16.99
CA PHE A 30 1.36 0.82 16.64
C PHE A 30 2.30 2.03 16.45
N GLY A 31 1.79 3.27 16.52
CA GLY A 31 2.57 4.47 16.20
C GLY A 31 2.91 4.61 14.71
N LEU A 32 2.38 3.71 13.85
CA LEU A 32 2.65 3.67 12.42
C LEU A 32 1.55 4.40 11.64
N ASP A 33 1.91 5.54 11.06
CA ASP A 33 1.01 6.36 10.23
C ASP A 33 0.83 5.80 8.82
N SER A 34 1.94 5.37 8.22
CA SER A 34 2.01 4.88 6.85
C SER A 34 3.25 4.03 6.66
N PHE A 35 3.21 3.16 5.66
CA PHE A 35 4.37 2.40 5.22
C PHE A 35 4.71 2.73 3.77
N LEU A 36 5.96 2.45 3.41
CA LEU A 36 6.54 2.76 2.11
C LEU A 36 6.83 1.46 1.39
N ILE A 37 6.23 1.27 0.22
CA ILE A 37 6.51 0.14 -0.68
C ILE A 37 7.46 0.66 -1.77
N PRO A 38 8.62 0.01 -2.01
CA PRO A 38 9.46 0.36 -3.15
C PRO A 38 8.70 0.10 -4.45
N MET A 39 8.66 1.11 -5.32
CA MET A 39 8.08 0.94 -6.65
C MET A 39 8.97 -0.03 -7.46
N PRO A 40 8.42 -1.10 -8.05
CA PRO A 40 9.20 -1.92 -8.96
C PRO A 40 9.46 -1.13 -10.25
N SER A 41 10.67 -1.24 -10.81
CA SER A 41 11.13 -0.47 -11.98
C SER A 41 10.29 -0.69 -13.25
N ASN A 42 9.47 -1.74 -13.28
CA ASN A 42 8.65 -2.15 -14.42
C ASN A 42 7.16 -1.74 -14.30
N LEU A 43 6.81 -0.97 -13.27
CA LEU A 43 5.43 -0.52 -13.02
C LEU A 43 5.40 1.01 -12.90
N GLU A 44 4.60 1.65 -13.72
CA GLU A 44 4.37 3.09 -13.66
C GLU A 44 3.26 3.42 -12.66
N PHE A 45 3.46 4.42 -11.79
CA PHE A 45 2.45 4.82 -10.79
C PHE A 45 1.18 5.35 -11.46
N SER A 46 1.30 5.88 -12.67
CA SER A 46 0.15 6.35 -13.45
C SER A 46 -0.82 5.21 -13.82
N SER A 47 -0.29 4.02 -14.08
CA SER A 47 -1.08 2.85 -14.42
C SER A 47 -1.68 2.16 -13.20
N LEU A 48 -1.29 2.53 -11.97
CA LEU A 48 -1.76 1.87 -10.75
C LEU A 48 -3.18 2.35 -10.40
N LYS A 49 -4.17 1.45 -10.47
CA LYS A 49 -5.58 1.77 -10.24
C LYS A 49 -6.03 1.48 -8.80
N GLU A 50 -5.66 0.30 -8.30
CA GLU A 50 -5.92 -0.15 -6.93
C GLU A 50 -4.73 -0.96 -6.41
N LEU A 51 -4.36 -0.75 -5.15
CA LEU A 51 -3.37 -1.55 -4.43
C LEU A 51 -4.07 -2.40 -3.38
N ARG A 52 -3.85 -3.71 -3.43
CA ARG A 52 -4.47 -4.66 -2.51
C ARG A 52 -3.42 -5.29 -1.63
N ILE A 53 -3.64 -5.29 -0.32
CA ILE A 53 -2.78 -5.98 0.65
C ILE A 53 -3.42 -7.32 1.03
N LEU A 54 -2.63 -8.37 0.89
CA LEU A 54 -2.98 -9.76 1.18
C LEU A 54 -2.09 -10.26 2.32
N PRO A 55 -2.64 -10.42 3.54
CA PRO A 55 -1.92 -11.11 4.61
C PRO A 55 -1.92 -12.63 4.33
N ARG A 56 -0.75 -13.20 4.02
CA ARG A 56 -0.53 -14.66 3.87
C ARG A 56 0.73 -15.07 4.62
N ASN A 57 0.71 -16.22 5.32
CA ASN A 57 1.89 -16.79 5.98
C ASN A 57 2.66 -15.84 6.93
N ARG A 58 1.98 -14.93 7.64
CA ARG A 58 2.60 -13.87 8.47
C ARG A 58 3.41 -12.82 7.68
N PHE A 59 3.27 -12.80 6.36
CA PHE A 59 3.79 -11.76 5.47
C PHE A 59 2.65 -10.95 4.86
N PHE A 60 2.94 -9.69 4.54
CA PHE A 60 2.03 -8.83 3.77
C PHE A 60 2.48 -8.83 2.32
N TYR A 61 1.68 -9.48 1.47
CA TYR A 61 1.84 -9.37 0.03
C TYR A 61 1.02 -8.19 -0.46
N TRP A 62 1.47 -7.56 -1.54
CA TRP A 62 0.71 -6.53 -2.21
C TRP A 62 0.55 -6.89 -3.68
N GLU A 63 -0.63 -6.61 -4.21
CA GLU A 63 -0.94 -6.74 -5.62
C GLU A 63 -1.36 -5.36 -6.14
N ALA A 64 -0.80 -4.96 -7.28
CA ALA A 64 -1.23 -3.77 -7.99
C ALA A 64 -2.15 -4.19 -9.14
N CYS A 65 -3.37 -3.67 -9.16
CA CYS A 65 -4.26 -3.75 -10.30
C CYS A 65 -3.96 -2.56 -11.22
N LEU A 66 -3.59 -2.87 -12.47
CA LEU A 66 -3.36 -1.91 -13.55
C LEU A 66 -4.68 -1.41 -14.17
#